data_AF-A0A2G9S460-F1
#
_entry.id   AF-A0A2G9S460-F1
#
_cell.length_a   1.000
_cell.length_b   1.000
_cell.length_c   1.000
_cell.angle_alpha   90.00
_cell.angle_beta   90.00
_cell.angle_gamma   90.00
#
_symmetry.space_group_name_H-M   'P 1'
#
loop_
_entity.id
_entity.type
_entity.pdbx_description
1 polymer ?
#
loop_
_entity_poly.entity_id
_entity_poly.type
_entity_poly.pdbx_seq_one_letter_code
_entity_poly.pdbx_strand_id
1 'polypeptide(L)'
;YGIAGSTNVTGDQVKKLDVLSNDLVVNLLKSSFSTCVLVSEEDPHALIVDPETRGKYIVCFDPLDGSSNIDCLASIGTIFAIYRKVSDGEPSEKDALQPGRDIVAIGEFLLVNRNVKVKPRGNIYSLNEGYAKYFDAAVTEYLQKKKFPEDGSSPYGGRYVGSMVADVHRTLVYGGIFLYPANSKSPKGKVTSVFSV
;
A
#
# COMPACT_ATOMS: atom_id res chain seq x y z
N TYR A 1 16.96 -15.53 -5.26
CA TYR A 1 17.43 -14.96 -3.98
C TYR A 1 16.66 -15.65 -2.86
N GLY A 2 17.33 -16.19 -1.84
CA GLY A 2 16.75 -17.20 -0.94
C GLY A 2 15.66 -16.68 0.01
N ILE A 3 14.71 -17.56 0.35
CA ILE A 3 13.63 -17.37 1.33
C ILE A 3 14.24 -17.12 2.72
N ALA A 4 13.69 -16.17 3.51
CA ALA A 4 14.19 -15.87 4.87
C ALA A 4 13.81 -16.92 5.92
N GLY A 5 12.87 -17.81 5.59
CA GLY A 5 12.43 -18.93 6.43
C GLY A 5 11.33 -18.58 7.42
N SER A 6 10.78 -17.36 7.36
CA SER A 6 9.69 -16.87 8.21
C SER A 6 8.47 -16.42 7.38
N THR A 7 7.32 -16.35 8.05
CA THR A 7 6.06 -15.80 7.53
C THR A 7 5.74 -14.51 8.28
N ASN A 8 5.35 -13.44 7.59
CA ASN A 8 4.99 -12.17 8.22
C ASN A 8 3.56 -12.19 8.82
N VAL A 9 3.13 -11.09 9.44
CA VAL A 9 1.80 -10.98 10.09
C VAL A 9 0.62 -11.03 9.13
N THR A 10 0.85 -10.75 7.84
CA THR A 10 -0.16 -10.83 6.78
C THR A 10 -0.22 -12.22 6.13
N GLY A 11 0.69 -13.13 6.51
CA GLY A 11 0.72 -14.53 6.06
C GLY A 11 1.56 -14.79 4.81
N ASP A 12 2.32 -13.80 4.34
CA ASP A 12 3.18 -13.89 3.16
C ASP A 12 4.58 -14.41 3.53
N GLN A 13 5.26 -15.08 2.60
CA GLN A 13 6.62 -15.58 2.80
C GLN A 13 7.61 -14.42 2.77
N VAL A 14 8.36 -14.24 3.85
CA VAL A 14 9.34 -13.15 3.97
C VAL A 14 10.54 -13.45 3.06
N LYS A 15 10.81 -12.55 2.12
CA LYS A 15 12.02 -12.56 1.30
C LYS A 15 13.11 -11.76 2.00
N LYS A 16 14.37 -12.06 1.69
CA LYS A 16 15.53 -11.34 2.26
C LYS A 16 15.51 -9.83 2.03
N LEU A 17 14.90 -9.40 0.92
CA LEU A 17 14.81 -7.98 0.59
C LEU A 17 13.77 -7.27 1.45
N ASP A 18 12.70 -7.96 1.87
CA ASP A 18 11.70 -7.44 2.80
C ASP A 18 12.37 -7.09 4.14
N VAL A 19 13.14 -8.04 4.72
CA VAL A 19 13.90 -7.83 5.96
C VAL A 19 14.88 -6.66 5.83
N LEU A 20 15.68 -6.63 4.76
CA LEU A 20 16.67 -5.58 4.54
C LEU A 20 16.01 -4.19 4.40
N SER A 21 14.90 -4.13 3.67
CA SER A 21 14.15 -2.89 3.47
C SER A 21 13.54 -2.39 4.79
N ASN A 22 12.99 -3.30 5.60
CA ASN A 22 12.45 -2.96 6.91
C ASN A 22 13.52 -2.40 7.84
N ASP A 23 14.65 -3.11 7.98
CA ASP A 23 15.78 -2.68 8.82
C ASP A 23 16.29 -1.30 8.41
N LEU A 24 16.41 -1.05 7.09
CA LEU A 24 16.87 0.23 6.58
C LEU A 24 15.91 1.37 6.94
N VAL A 25 14.60 1.18 6.68
CA VAL A 25 13.58 2.21 6.95
C VAL A 25 13.47 2.48 8.45
N VAL A 26 13.42 1.44 9.29
CA VAL A 26 13.36 1.58 10.76
C VAL A 26 14.56 2.37 11.28
N ASN A 27 15.78 2.03 10.85
CA ASN A 27 17.00 2.70 11.32
C ASN A 27 17.06 4.17 10.87
N LEU A 28 16.64 4.46 9.64
CA LEU A 28 16.58 5.85 9.12
C LEU A 28 15.54 6.67 9.90
N LEU A 29 14.36 6.12 10.17
CA LEU A 29 13.29 6.84 10.86
C LEU A 29 13.60 7.07 12.34
N LYS A 30 14.24 6.10 13.03
CA LYS A 30 14.72 6.29 14.41
C LYS A 30 15.83 7.34 14.49
N SER A 31 16.78 7.34 13.56
CA SER A 31 17.87 8.33 13.53
C SER A 31 17.45 9.73 13.06
N SER A 32 16.21 9.91 12.61
CA SER A 32 15.68 11.21 12.16
C SER A 32 15.31 12.19 13.29
N PHE A 33 15.27 11.73 14.54
CA PHE A 33 14.80 12.49 15.71
C PHE A 33 13.38 13.08 15.56
N SER A 34 12.61 12.58 14.58
CA SER A 34 11.33 13.14 14.17
C SER A 34 10.15 12.22 14.49
N THR A 35 10.40 10.94 14.77
CA THR A 35 9.38 9.91 14.94
C THR A 35 9.24 9.41 16.37
N CYS A 36 8.05 8.98 16.77
CA CYS A 36 7.77 8.41 18.09
C CYS A 36 7.17 7.00 18.05
N VAL A 37 6.44 6.67 16.98
CA VAL A 37 5.85 5.34 16.75
C VAL A 37 6.07 4.97 15.29
N LEU A 38 6.55 3.76 15.05
CA LEU A 38 6.71 3.19 13.72
C LEU A 38 5.83 1.94 13.60
N VAL A 39 5.11 1.82 12.50
CA VAL A 39 4.31 0.64 12.19
C VAL A 39 4.77 0.14 10.83
N SER A 40 5.24 -1.11 10.77
CA SER A 40 5.71 -1.74 9.54
C SER A 40 4.77 -2.89 9.16
N GLU A 41 4.62 -3.18 7.87
CA GLU A 41 3.95 -4.41 7.42
C GLU A 41 4.69 -5.67 7.87
N GLU A 42 6.00 -5.58 8.08
CA GLU A 42 6.87 -6.71 8.45
C GLU A 42 6.94 -6.97 9.97
N ASP A 43 6.49 -6.02 10.79
CA ASP A 43 6.57 -6.10 12.25
C ASP A 43 5.17 -6.34 12.88
N PRO A 44 5.04 -7.31 13.81
CA PRO A 44 3.75 -7.63 14.43
C PRO A 44 3.22 -6.58 15.41
N HIS A 45 4.10 -5.73 15.92
CA HIS A 45 3.80 -4.71 16.92
C HIS A 45 4.43 -3.39 16.51
N ALA A 46 3.80 -2.29 16.92
CA ALA A 46 4.39 -0.98 16.68
C ALA A 46 5.72 -0.84 17.45
N LEU A 47 6.73 -0.30 16.77
CA LEU A 47 8.01 0.03 17.37
C LEU A 47 7.92 1.42 18.02
N ILE A 48 8.11 1.47 19.33
CA ILE A 48 8.16 2.73 20.08
C ILE A 48 9.60 3.26 20.04
N VAL A 49 9.76 4.52 19.66
CA VAL A 49 11.08 5.16 19.57
C VAL A 49 11.55 5.58 20.97
N ASP A 50 12.82 5.32 21.25
CA ASP A 50 13.46 5.63 22.53
C ASP A 50 13.39 7.13 22.84
N PRO A 51 13.19 7.54 24.11
CA PRO A 51 13.02 8.94 24.50
C PRO A 51 14.13 9.88 23.98
N GLU A 52 15.36 9.37 23.83
CA GLU A 52 16.54 10.12 23.38
C GLU A 52 16.50 10.51 21.89
N THR A 53 15.82 9.72 21.07
CA THR A 53 15.70 9.90 19.61
C THR A 53 14.27 10.20 19.17
N ARG A 54 13.38 10.48 20.13
CA ARG A 54 11.95 10.62 19.91
C ARG A 54 11.58 11.99 19.36
N GLY A 55 10.75 11.99 18.32
CA GLY A 55 10.07 13.17 17.81
C GLY A 55 8.55 13.14 18.00
N LYS A 56 7.82 13.77 17.08
CA LYS A 56 6.36 14.03 17.20
C LYS A 56 5.51 13.32 16.16
N TYR A 57 6.13 12.57 15.25
CA TYR A 57 5.46 11.93 14.13
C TYR A 57 5.36 10.42 14.29
N ILE A 58 4.32 9.88 13.69
CA ILE A 58 4.05 8.45 13.62
C ILE A 58 4.15 8.07 12.16
N VAL A 59 4.88 7.01 11.85
CA VAL A 59 5.08 6.58 10.47
C VAL A 59 4.61 5.15 10.31
N CYS A 60 3.58 4.97 9.50
CA CYS A 60 3.11 3.66 9.05
C CYS A 60 3.70 3.42 7.66
N PHE A 61 4.35 2.28 7.41
CA PHE A 61 4.96 2.00 6.13
C PHE A 61 4.91 0.53 5.72
N ASP A 62 4.85 0.31 4.42
CA ASP A 62 5.19 -0.96 3.77
C ASP A 62 6.58 -0.74 3.15
N PRO A 63 7.63 -1.36 3.71
CA PRO A 63 8.99 -1.11 3.27
C PRO A 63 9.23 -1.64 1.85
N LEU A 64 8.44 -2.62 1.38
CA LEU A 64 8.59 -3.23 0.06
C LEU A 64 7.28 -3.82 -0.51
N ASP A 65 6.44 -2.96 -1.09
CA ASP A 65 5.26 -3.36 -1.84
C ASP A 65 5.63 -4.11 -3.13
N GLY A 66 4.89 -5.19 -3.39
CA GLY A 66 5.08 -6.02 -4.57
C GLY A 66 6.22 -7.03 -4.43
N SER A 67 6.55 -7.45 -3.22
CA SER A 67 7.61 -8.46 -2.95
C SER A 67 7.49 -9.74 -3.80
N SER A 68 6.27 -10.17 -4.16
CA SER A 68 6.02 -11.29 -5.08
C SER A 68 6.67 -11.11 -6.45
N ASN A 69 6.88 -9.86 -6.89
CA ASN A 69 7.42 -9.47 -8.19
C ASN A 69 8.96 -9.34 -8.22
N ILE A 70 9.64 -9.50 -7.09
CA ILE A 70 11.11 -9.34 -7.00
C ILE A 70 11.84 -10.26 -7.99
N ASP A 71 11.48 -11.55 -8.02
CA ASP A 71 12.22 -12.55 -8.81
C ASP A 71 12.00 -12.42 -10.32
N CYS A 72 10.94 -11.72 -10.75
CA CYS A 72 10.65 -11.44 -12.15
C CYS A 72 11.06 -10.03 -12.59
N LEU A 73 11.77 -9.27 -11.74
CA LEU A 73 12.26 -7.91 -12.03
C LEU A 73 11.15 -6.92 -12.44
N ALA A 74 9.92 -7.17 -12.01
CA ALA A 74 8.83 -6.22 -12.19
C ALA A 74 8.90 -5.10 -11.15
N SER A 75 8.12 -4.03 -11.38
CA SER A 75 8.12 -2.87 -10.49
C SER A 75 7.68 -3.23 -9.07
N ILE A 76 8.44 -2.72 -8.10
CA ILE A 76 8.22 -2.78 -6.65
C ILE A 76 8.39 -1.36 -6.08
N GLY A 77 7.97 -1.12 -4.85
CA GLY A 77 8.11 0.20 -4.24
C GLY A 77 7.98 0.20 -2.72
N THR A 78 8.00 1.38 -2.11
CA THR A 78 7.81 1.57 -0.67
C THR A 78 6.62 2.50 -0.48
N ILE A 79 5.72 2.17 0.45
CA ILE A 79 4.55 2.98 0.80
C ILE A 79 4.75 3.50 2.22
N PHE A 80 4.39 4.76 2.48
CA PHE A 80 4.42 5.30 3.84
C PHE A 80 3.32 6.35 4.03
N ALA A 81 2.87 6.49 5.28
CA ALA A 81 1.94 7.49 5.75
C ALA A 81 2.48 8.11 7.04
N ILE A 82 2.44 9.44 7.13
CA ILE A 82 2.96 10.19 8.28
C ILE A 82 1.79 10.85 9.00
N TYR A 83 1.64 10.55 10.27
CA TYR A 83 0.67 11.18 11.17
C TYR A 83 1.39 12.00 12.23
N ARG A 84 0.70 12.99 12.78
CA ARG A 84 1.18 13.68 13.99
C ARG A 84 0.62 12.93 15.22
N LYS A 85 1.43 12.76 16.27
CA LYS A 85 0.91 12.29 17.56
C LYS A 85 -0.02 13.37 18.14
N VAL A 86 -1.24 12.97 18.47
CA VAL A 86 -2.28 13.86 19.02
C VAL A 86 -2.60 13.59 20.49
N SER A 87 -2.24 12.41 21.00
CA SER A 87 -2.48 12.06 22.40
C SER A 87 -1.49 12.75 23.33
N ASP A 88 -1.93 13.00 24.56
CA ASP A 88 -1.06 13.36 25.68
C ASP A 88 -0.46 12.08 26.29
N GLY A 89 0.79 12.14 26.76
CA GLY A 89 1.49 11.02 27.41
C GLY A 89 2.44 10.22 26.52
N GLU A 90 2.90 9.08 27.01
CA GLU A 90 3.88 8.22 26.34
C GLU A 90 3.32 7.65 25.01
N PRO A 91 4.16 7.54 23.95
CA PRO A 91 3.74 6.96 22.69
C PRO A 91 3.38 5.47 22.83
N SER A 92 2.36 5.05 22.09
CA SER A 92 1.89 3.67 22.05
C SER A 92 1.36 3.29 20.67
N GLU A 93 1.16 1.99 20.43
CA GLU A 93 0.55 1.48 19.20
C GLU A 93 -0.82 2.11 18.90
N LYS A 94 -1.57 2.49 19.93
CA LYS A 94 -2.87 3.15 19.78
C LYS A 94 -2.78 4.49 19.07
N ASP A 95 -1.63 5.17 19.14
CA ASP A 95 -1.44 6.46 18.48
C ASP A 95 -1.40 6.32 16.96
N ALA A 96 -1.08 5.14 16.43
CA ALA A 96 -1.11 4.86 15.00
C ALA A 96 -2.52 4.54 14.47
N LEU A 97 -3.50 4.32 15.35
CA LEU A 97 -4.89 4.04 14.99
C LEU A 97 -5.66 5.35 14.70
N GLN A 98 -5.12 6.15 13.78
CA GLN A 98 -5.71 7.39 13.30
C GLN A 98 -6.39 7.18 11.94
N PRO A 99 -7.48 7.90 11.63
CA PRO A 99 -8.09 7.81 10.31
C PRO A 99 -7.18 8.43 9.25
N GLY A 100 -7.13 7.85 8.04
CA GLY A 100 -6.25 8.32 6.95
C GLY A 100 -6.43 9.79 6.54
N ARG A 101 -7.56 10.43 6.88
CA ARG A 101 -7.77 11.88 6.68
C ARG A 101 -6.84 12.77 7.52
N ASP A 102 -6.22 12.21 8.56
CA ASP A 102 -5.35 12.92 9.51
C ASP A 102 -3.85 12.80 9.13
N ILE A 103 -3.52 12.25 7.95
CA ILE A 103 -2.15 12.21 7.42
C ILE A 103 -1.64 13.65 7.20
N VAL A 104 -0.47 13.97 7.77
CA VAL A 104 0.04 15.35 7.89
C VAL A 104 1.14 15.72 6.91
N ALA A 105 1.69 14.77 6.14
CA ALA A 105 2.76 15.08 5.20
C ALA A 105 2.53 14.48 3.81
N ILE A 106 2.64 15.38 2.83
CA ILE A 106 3.21 15.14 1.51
C ILE A 106 4.57 15.85 1.55
N GLY A 107 5.70 15.11 1.52
CA GLY A 107 7.03 15.68 1.70
C GLY A 107 8.16 14.90 1.03
N GLU A 108 8.74 15.55 0.02
CA GLU A 108 9.99 15.34 -0.74
C GLU A 108 10.44 13.92 -1.15
N PHE A 109 9.76 13.41 -2.16
CA PHE A 109 10.42 12.73 -3.28
C PHE A 109 10.53 13.74 -4.42
N LEU A 110 11.50 13.59 -5.34
CA LEU A 110 11.67 14.50 -6.48
C LEU A 110 10.30 14.75 -7.15
N LEU A 111 9.73 15.93 -6.93
CA LEU A 111 8.38 16.24 -7.36
C LEU A 111 8.42 16.60 -8.84
N VAL A 112 8.53 15.58 -9.70
CA VAL A 112 8.61 15.75 -11.16
C VAL A 112 7.35 16.45 -11.68
N ASN A 113 6.18 16.07 -11.14
CA ASN A 113 4.90 16.66 -11.50
C ASN A 113 4.18 17.19 -10.25
N ARG A 114 4.01 18.52 -10.17
CA ARG A 114 3.17 19.17 -9.15
C ARG A 114 1.69 19.03 -9.50
N ASN A 115 0.83 18.91 -8.48
CA ASN A 115 -0.63 18.92 -8.61
C ASN A 115 -1.18 17.91 -9.64
N VAL A 116 -0.66 16.68 -9.65
CA VAL A 116 -1.19 15.61 -10.51
C VAL A 116 -2.69 15.45 -10.25
N LYS A 117 -3.50 15.61 -11.30
CA LYS A 117 -4.93 15.38 -11.25
C LYS A 117 -5.26 14.12 -12.05
N VAL A 118 -5.94 13.18 -11.40
CA VAL A 118 -6.46 11.99 -12.09
C VAL A 118 -7.50 12.45 -13.11
N LYS A 119 -7.47 11.84 -14.31
CA LYS A 119 -8.51 12.10 -15.31
C LYS A 119 -9.88 11.70 -14.73
N PRO A 120 -10.95 12.51 -14.94
CA PRO A 120 -12.29 12.18 -14.43
C PRO A 120 -12.80 10.80 -14.90
N ARG A 121 -12.36 10.35 -16.07
CA ARG A 121 -12.64 9.01 -16.59
C ARG A 121 -11.43 8.50 -17.38
N GLY A 122 -11.03 7.27 -17.11
CA GLY A 122 -10.07 6.52 -17.92
C GLY A 122 -10.72 5.34 -18.63
N ASN A 123 -9.90 4.58 -19.35
CA ASN A 123 -10.29 3.42 -20.16
C ASN A 123 -9.51 2.14 -19.76
N ILE A 124 -8.98 2.10 -18.53
CA ILE A 124 -8.24 0.97 -17.98
C ILE A 124 -8.93 0.50 -16.70
N TYR A 125 -9.05 -0.82 -16.54
CA TYR A 125 -9.34 -1.45 -15.25
C TYR A 125 -8.14 -2.31 -14.82
N SER A 126 -7.89 -2.35 -13.53
CA SER A 126 -6.79 -3.11 -12.94
C SER A 126 -7.23 -3.90 -11.74
N LEU A 127 -7.20 -5.23 -11.87
CA LEU A 127 -7.66 -6.18 -10.88
C LEU A 127 -7.12 -7.58 -11.24
N ASN A 128 -6.88 -8.41 -10.23
CA ASN A 128 -6.48 -9.80 -10.43
C ASN A 128 -7.69 -10.68 -10.77
N GLU A 129 -7.94 -10.89 -12.06
CA GLU A 129 -9.06 -11.72 -12.53
C GLU A 129 -8.91 -13.22 -12.20
N GLY A 130 -7.76 -13.66 -11.69
CA GLY A 130 -7.60 -15.02 -11.12
C GLY A 130 -8.57 -15.30 -9.96
N TYR A 131 -9.12 -14.26 -9.33
CA TYR A 131 -10.16 -14.38 -8.31
C TYR A 131 -11.60 -14.33 -8.84
N ALA A 132 -11.83 -14.38 -10.16
CA ALA A 132 -13.17 -14.26 -10.78
C ALA A 132 -14.24 -15.15 -10.14
N LYS A 133 -13.90 -16.39 -9.75
CA LYS A 133 -14.81 -17.33 -9.07
C LYS A 133 -15.32 -16.82 -7.72
N TYR A 134 -14.59 -15.92 -7.06
CA TYR A 134 -14.81 -15.50 -5.67
C TYR A 134 -15.32 -14.07 -5.55
N PHE A 135 -15.45 -13.34 -6.66
CA PHE A 135 -15.98 -11.98 -6.65
C PHE A 135 -17.45 -11.95 -6.29
N ASP A 136 -17.86 -10.86 -5.67
CA ASP A 136 -19.27 -10.56 -5.49
C ASP A 136 -19.93 -10.23 -6.85
N ALA A 137 -21.27 -10.13 -6.83
CA ALA A 137 -22.04 -9.82 -8.01
C ALA A 137 -21.72 -8.43 -8.60
N ALA A 138 -21.41 -7.45 -7.75
CA ALA A 138 -21.16 -6.08 -8.18
C ALA A 138 -19.83 -5.95 -8.96
N VAL A 139 -18.76 -6.58 -8.46
CA VAL A 139 -17.47 -6.65 -9.14
C VAL A 139 -17.60 -7.44 -10.44
N THR A 140 -18.34 -8.55 -10.41
CA THR A 140 -18.58 -9.38 -11.61
C THR A 140 -19.32 -8.58 -12.68
N GLU A 141 -20.42 -7.92 -12.32
CA GLU A 141 -21.20 -7.06 -13.21
C GLU A 141 -20.35 -5.89 -13.76
N TYR A 142 -19.57 -5.25 -12.89
CA TYR A 142 -18.67 -4.17 -13.30
C TYR A 142 -17.69 -4.65 -14.38
N LEU A 143 -17.02 -5.79 -14.16
CA LEU A 143 -16.07 -6.35 -15.13
C LEU A 143 -16.75 -6.72 -16.45
N GLN A 144 -17.96 -7.28 -16.40
CA GLN A 144 -18.74 -7.56 -17.62
C GLN A 144 -19.01 -6.29 -18.42
N LYS A 145 -19.48 -5.22 -17.77
CA LYS A 145 -19.72 -3.92 -18.43
C LYS A 145 -18.44 -3.29 -19.00
N LYS A 146 -17.27 -3.55 -18.41
CA LYS A 146 -15.98 -3.04 -18.91
C LYS A 146 -15.47 -3.83 -20.12
N LYS A 147 -15.76 -5.13 -20.19
CA LYS A 147 -15.36 -6.02 -21.29
C LYS A 147 -16.33 -5.98 -22.47
N PHE A 148 -17.62 -5.88 -22.18
CA PHE A 148 -18.72 -5.92 -23.14
C PHE A 148 -19.64 -4.71 -22.93
N PRO A 149 -19.17 -3.49 -23.24
CA PRO A 149 -19.99 -2.29 -23.16
C PRO A 149 -21.18 -2.36 -24.13
N GLU A 150 -22.39 -2.08 -23.63
CA GLU A 150 -23.63 -2.06 -24.42
C GLU A 150 -23.95 -0.68 -25.01
N ASP A 151 -23.24 0.36 -24.58
CA ASP A 151 -23.43 1.75 -25.01
C ASP A 151 -22.68 2.11 -26.31
N GLY A 152 -22.11 1.10 -26.99
CA GLY A 152 -21.31 1.28 -28.20
C GLY A 152 -19.89 1.82 -27.97
N SER A 153 -19.49 2.04 -26.71
CA SER A 153 -18.11 2.43 -26.39
C SER A 153 -17.13 1.26 -26.58
N SER A 154 -15.83 1.57 -26.68
CA SER A 154 -14.81 0.52 -26.73
C SER A 154 -14.61 -0.13 -25.36
N PRO A 155 -14.33 -1.45 -25.31
CA PRO A 155 -13.95 -2.12 -24.07
C PRO A 155 -12.76 -1.44 -23.38
N TYR A 156 -12.73 -1.53 -22.05
CA TYR A 156 -11.59 -1.05 -21.28
C TYR A 156 -10.41 -2.02 -21.41
N GLY A 157 -9.18 -1.48 -21.40
CA GLY A 157 -7.98 -2.30 -21.33
C GLY A 157 -7.78 -2.90 -19.94
N GLY A 158 -7.57 -4.22 -19.87
CA GLY A 158 -7.13 -4.89 -18.65
C GLY A 158 -5.62 -4.69 -18.44
N ARG A 159 -5.22 -4.22 -17.25
CA ARG A 159 -3.81 -4.12 -16.83
C ARG A 159 -3.67 -4.56 -15.39
N TYR A 160 -2.72 -5.43 -15.07
CA TYR A 160 -2.47 -5.83 -13.69
C TYR A 160 -0.99 -6.18 -13.54
N VAL A 161 -0.24 -5.33 -12.83
CA VAL A 161 1.19 -5.55 -12.56
C VAL A 161 1.35 -6.44 -11.34
N GLY A 162 0.44 -6.34 -10.36
CA GLY A 162 0.52 -7.10 -9.12
C GLY A 162 1.42 -6.47 -8.06
N SER A 163 1.84 -5.22 -8.26
CA SER A 163 2.35 -4.31 -7.23
C SER A 163 1.38 -3.15 -7.12
N MET A 164 0.90 -2.87 -5.91
CA MET A 164 -0.05 -1.79 -5.69
C MET A 164 0.56 -0.44 -6.07
N VAL A 165 1.82 -0.19 -5.73
CA VAL A 165 2.52 1.05 -6.09
C VAL A 165 2.50 1.26 -7.61
N ALA A 166 2.81 0.22 -8.39
CA ALA A 166 2.83 0.31 -9.84
C ALA A 166 1.42 0.51 -10.44
N ASP A 167 0.42 -0.24 -9.97
CA ASP A 167 -0.94 -0.19 -10.48
C ASP A 167 -1.66 1.12 -10.09
N VAL A 168 -1.43 1.64 -8.89
CA VAL A 168 -1.93 2.94 -8.42
C VAL A 168 -1.24 4.09 -9.14
N HIS A 169 0.09 4.07 -9.28
CA HIS A 169 0.82 5.11 -10.01
C HIS A 169 0.33 5.25 -11.46
N ARG A 170 0.15 4.12 -12.15
CA ARG A 170 -0.44 4.10 -13.50
C ARG A 170 -1.86 4.70 -13.51
N THR A 171 -2.67 4.38 -12.52
CA THR A 171 -4.04 4.88 -12.41
C THR A 171 -4.05 6.40 -12.20
N LEU A 172 -3.13 6.94 -11.40
CA LEU A 172 -2.99 8.37 -11.18
C LEU A 172 -2.60 9.12 -12.47
N VAL A 173 -1.67 8.56 -13.25
CA VAL A 173 -1.10 9.22 -14.45
C VAL A 173 -2.00 9.05 -15.69
N TYR A 174 -2.51 7.85 -15.93
CA TYR A 174 -3.28 7.56 -17.15
C TYR A 174 -4.80 7.61 -16.95
N GLY A 175 -5.26 7.63 -15.70
CA GLY A 175 -6.67 7.46 -15.36
C GLY A 175 -7.13 6.00 -15.48
N GLY A 176 -8.32 5.72 -14.99
CA GLY A 176 -8.89 4.38 -14.95
C GLY A 176 -9.27 4.01 -13.53
N ILE A 177 -9.27 2.72 -13.23
CA ILE A 177 -9.56 2.22 -11.89
C ILE A 177 -8.64 1.06 -11.53
N PHE A 178 -8.20 1.04 -10.27
CA PHE A 178 -7.57 -0.11 -9.63
C PHE A 178 -8.54 -0.66 -8.58
N LEU A 179 -8.71 -1.97 -8.53
CA LEU A 179 -9.59 -2.64 -7.58
C LEU A 179 -8.85 -3.79 -6.89
N TYR A 180 -8.98 -3.82 -5.57
CA TYR A 180 -8.61 -4.95 -4.74
C TYR A 180 -9.79 -5.32 -3.81
N PRO A 181 -10.89 -5.83 -4.36
CA PRO A 181 -12.12 -6.02 -3.61
C PRO A 181 -11.98 -7.15 -2.58
N ALA A 182 -12.81 -7.08 -1.54
CA ALA A 182 -13.12 -8.24 -0.73
C ALA A 182 -13.66 -9.37 -1.62
N ASN A 183 -13.38 -10.61 -1.22
CA ASN A 183 -13.87 -11.79 -1.92
C ASN A 183 -14.16 -12.90 -0.90
N SER A 184 -14.76 -14.00 -1.34
CA SER A 184 -15.16 -15.07 -0.42
C SER A 184 -13.99 -15.76 0.32
N LYS A 185 -12.75 -15.63 -0.18
CA LYS A 185 -11.54 -16.12 0.51
C LYS A 185 -10.92 -15.07 1.44
N SER A 186 -11.14 -13.79 1.16
CA SER A 186 -10.62 -12.66 1.92
C SER A 186 -11.75 -11.63 2.14
N PRO A 187 -12.63 -11.85 3.13
CA PRO A 187 -13.83 -11.04 3.33
C PRO A 187 -13.55 -9.57 3.68
N LYS A 188 -12.33 -9.25 4.12
CA LYS A 188 -11.86 -7.88 4.40
C LYS A 188 -10.94 -7.31 3.31
N GLY A 189 -10.80 -8.00 2.16
CA GLY A 189 -9.73 -7.71 1.19
C GLY A 189 -8.37 -8.28 1.64
N LYS A 190 -7.34 -8.19 0.77
CA LYS A 190 -5.94 -8.54 1.15
C LYS A 190 -5.15 -7.32 1.62
N VAL A 191 -5.53 -6.12 1.16
CA VAL A 191 -4.79 -4.88 1.45
C VAL A 191 -5.01 -4.47 2.90
N THR A 192 -3.91 -4.26 3.63
CA THR A 192 -3.94 -3.89 5.04
C THR A 192 -4.39 -2.43 5.20
N SER A 193 -5.46 -2.22 5.98
CA SER A 193 -6.11 -0.91 6.19
C SER A 193 -5.20 0.20 6.75
N VAL A 194 -4.05 -0.15 7.33
CA VAL A 194 -3.13 0.82 7.96
C VAL A 194 -2.13 1.40 6.96
N PHE A 195 -1.83 0.68 5.89
CA PHE A 195 -0.73 1.01 4.97
C PHE A 195 -1.19 1.37 3.56
N SER A 196 -2.35 0.87 3.11
CA SER A 196 -2.67 0.88 1.68
C SER A 196 -4.15 1.10 1.33
N VAL A 197 -4.95 1.68 2.25
CA VAL A 197 -6.34 2.10 1.99
C VAL A 197 -6.56 3.57 2.32
#